data_AF-A0A349KWN8-F1
#
_entry.id   AF-A0A349KWN8-F1
#
_cell.length_a   1.000
_cell.length_b   1.000
_cell.length_c   1.000
_cell.angle_alpha   90.00
_cell.angle_beta   90.00
_cell.angle_gamma   90.00
#
_symmetry.space_group_name_H-M   'P 1'
#
loop_
_entity.id
_entity.type
_entity.pdbx_description
1 polymer ?
#
loop_
_entity_poly.entity_id
_entity_poly.type
_entity_poly.pdbx_seq_one_letter_code
_entity_poly.pdbx_strand_id
1 'polypeptide(L)' 'MARHWLQQGARRLHLVDLNGAFAGKPKNEGAVKAILKAVQEFALENGIDEIPVQLGGGIRDLDTIERYLDAGIS' A
#
# COMPACT_ATOMS: atom_id res chain seq x y z
N MET A 1 -11.79 3.30 -2.92
CA MET A 1 -11.82 2.37 -1.77
C MET A 1 -10.91 2.80 -0.62
N ALA A 2 -9.61 3.00 -0.80
CA ALA A 2 -8.70 3.37 0.30
C ALA A 2 -9.21 4.56 1.15
N ARG A 3 -9.51 5.71 0.51
CA ARG A 3 -10.06 6.90 1.19
C ARG A 3 -11.37 6.63 1.95
N HIS A 4 -12.22 5.73 1.46
CA HIS A 4 -13.47 5.41 2.15
C HIS A 4 -13.19 4.86 3.55
N TRP A 5 -12.27 3.89 3.66
CA TRP A 5 -11.89 3.31 4.95
C TRP A 5 -11.21 4.33 5.88
N LEU A 6 -10.35 5.18 5.32
CA LEU A 6 -9.70 6.24 6.09
C LEU A 6 -10.73 7.24 6.65
N GLN A 7 -11.74 7.61 5.86
CA GLN A 7 -12.86 8.47 6.30
C GLN A 7 -13.72 7.80 7.39
N GLN A 8 -13.76 6.47 7.45
CA GLN A 8 -14.40 5.73 8.54
C GLN A 8 -13.50 5.61 9.79
N GLY A 9 -12.31 6.22 9.79
CA GLY A 9 -11.39 6.25 10.93
C GLY A 9 -10.37 5.12 10.95
N ALA A 10 -10.17 4.39 9.83
CA ALA A 10 -9.12 3.39 9.75
C ALA A 10 -7.73 4.04 9.95
N ARG A 11 -6.93 3.47 10.86
CA ARG A 11 -5.59 3.98 11.22
C ARG A 11 -4.44 3.24 10.55
N ARG A 12 -4.75 2.21 9.76
CA ARG A 12 -3.81 1.36 9.02
C ARG A 12 -4.56 0.70 7.88
N LEU A 13 -3.89 0.49 6.74
CA LEU A 13 -4.41 -0.35 5.66
C LEU A 13 -3.51 -1.58 5.45
N HIS A 14 -4.13 -2.72 5.21
CA HIS A 14 -3.45 -3.94 4.81
C HIS A 14 -3.91 -4.33 3.40
N LEU A 15 -2.97 -4.42 2.46
CA LEU A 15 -3.21 -4.67 1.05
C LEU A 15 -2.63 -6.03 0.66
N VAL A 16 -3.35 -6.79 -0.15
CA VAL A 16 -2.87 -8.06 -0.70
C VAL A 16 -3.04 -8.08 -2.21
N ASP A 17 -1.94 -8.19 -2.95
CA ASP A 17 -1.95 -8.46 -4.39
C ASP A 17 -2.20 -9.96 -4.63
N LEU A 18 -3.47 -10.33 -4.84
CA LEU A 18 -3.87 -11.71 -5.10
C LEU A 18 -3.30 -12.26 -6.42
N ASN A 19 -3.22 -11.42 -7.46
CA ASN A 19 -2.62 -11.80 -8.73
C ASN A 19 -1.12 -12.03 -8.54
N GLY A 20 -0.48 -11.19 -7.74
CA GLY A 20 0.92 -11.33 -7.38
C GLY A 20 1.18 -12.59 -6.56
N ALA A 21 0.32 -12.89 -5.58
CA ALA A 21 0.40 -14.10 -4.77
C ALA A 21 0.35 -15.36 -5.65
N PHE A 22 -0.57 -15.41 -6.61
CA PHE A 22 -0.70 -16.53 -7.54
C PHE A 22 0.46 -16.62 -8.54
N ALA A 23 0.83 -15.49 -9.16
CA ALA A 23 1.90 -15.44 -10.17
C ALA A 23 3.31 -15.54 -9.58
N GLY A 24 3.46 -15.39 -8.26
CA GLY A 24 4.72 -15.38 -7.56
C GLY A 24 5.59 -14.14 -7.78
N LYS A 25 5.02 -13.10 -8.37
CA LYS A 25 5.65 -11.78 -8.59
C LYS A 25 4.56 -10.71 -8.64
N PRO A 26 4.79 -9.48 -8.19
CA PRO A 26 3.75 -8.46 -8.19
C PRO A 26 3.16 -8.24 -9.58
N LYS A 27 1.86 -8.01 -9.63
CA LYS A 27 1.11 -7.76 -10.87
C LYS A 27 0.34 -6.45 -10.84
N ASN A 28 0.05 -5.94 -9.65
CA ASN A 28 -0.78 -4.76 -9.45
C ASN A 28 0.01 -3.56 -8.92
N GLU A 29 1.30 -3.41 -9.29
CA GLU A 29 2.16 -2.33 -8.78
C GLU A 29 1.54 -0.94 -8.96
N GLY A 30 0.96 -0.67 -10.13
CA GLY A 30 0.31 0.61 -10.40
C GLY A 30 -0.88 0.90 -9.46
N ALA A 31 -1.68 -0.12 -9.15
CA ALA A 31 -2.79 0.01 -8.22
C ALA A 31 -2.31 0.23 -6.78
N VAL A 32 -1.25 -0.47 -6.36
CA VAL A 32 -0.62 -0.28 -5.04
C VAL A 32 -0.10 1.14 -4.90
N LYS A 33 0.64 1.66 -5.89
CA LYS A 33 1.15 3.04 -5.90
C LYS A 33 0.04 4.08 -5.85
N ALA A 34 -1.06 3.86 -6.57
CA ALA A 34 -2.22 4.75 -6.52
C ALA A 34 -2.90 4.76 -5.15
N ILE A 35 -2.98 3.61 -4.48
CA ILE A 35 -3.50 3.50 -3.12
C ILE A 35 -2.58 4.23 -2.13
N LEU A 36 -1.27 3.97 -2.18
CA LEU A 36 -0.26 4.64 -1.34
C LEU A 36 -0.36 6.16 -1.45
N LYS A 37 -0.41 6.68 -2.67
CA LYS A 37 -0.58 8.11 -2.92
C LYS A 37 -1.85 8.66 -2.28
N ALA A 38 -2.98 7.97 -2.45
CA ALA A 38 -4.25 8.40 -1.87
C ALA A 38 -4.25 8.37 -0.33
N VAL A 39 -3.48 7.46 0.29
CA VAL A 39 -3.29 7.40 1.75
C VAL A 39 -2.43 8.56 2.24
N GLN A 40 -1.32 8.84 1.56
CA GLN A 40 -0.41 9.95 1.88
C GLN A 40 -1.11 11.30 1.75
N GLU A 41 -1.86 11.52 0.66
CA GLU A 41 -2.67 12.72 0.47
C GLU A 41 -3.70 12.88 1.60
N PHE A 42 -4.41 11.80 1.96
CA PHE A 42 -5.36 11.85 3.06
C PHE A 42 -4.69 12.18 4.40
N ALA A 43 -3.52 11.60 4.69
CA ALA A 43 -2.78 11.88 5.90
C ALA A 43 -2.40 13.37 5.99
N LEU A 44 -1.85 13.92 4.89
CA LEU A 44 -1.50 15.34 4.78
C LEU A 44 -2.71 16.26 4.97
N GLU A 45 -3.82 15.95 4.29
CA GLU A 45 -5.07 16.73 4.38
C GLU A 45 -5.66 16.77 5.79
N ASN A 46 -5.38 15.77 6.62
CA ASN A 46 -5.93 15.63 7.96
C ASN A 46 -4.91 15.87 9.08
N GLY A 47 -3.70 16.35 8.75
CA GLY A 47 -2.66 16.63 9.74
C GLY A 47 -2.19 15.37 10.50
N ILE A 48 -2.19 14.21 9.82
CA ILE A 48 -1.72 12.93 10.36
C ILE A 48 -0.30 12.70 9.84
N ASP A 49 0.64 12.45 10.74
CA ASP A 49 2.06 12.24 10.38
C ASP A 49 2.25 11.08 9.41
N GLU A 50 1.62 9.92 9.68
CA GLU A 50 1.70 8.73 8.86
C GLU A 50 0.46 7.85 9.05
N ILE A 51 0.04 7.17 7.98
CA ILE A 51 -0.91 6.06 8.04
C ILE A 51 -0.21 4.83 7.46
N PRO A 52 0.18 3.85 8.29
CA PRO A 52 0.93 2.68 7.83
C PRO A 52 0.13 1.86 6.81
N VAL A 53 0.83 1.44 5.74
CA VAL A 53 0.27 0.59 4.70
C VAL A 53 1.13 -0.65 4.55
N GLN A 54 0.53 -1.80 4.85
CA GLN A 54 1.18 -3.08 4.68
C GLN A 54 0.82 -3.67 3.32
N LEU A 55 1.79 -4.34 2.69
CA LEU A 55 1.59 -5.04 1.42
C LEU A 55 2.02 -6.50 1.52
N GLY A 56 1.15 -7.39 1.06
CA GLY A 56 1.45 -8.78 0.77
C GLY A 56 1.10 -9.16 -0.67
N GLY A 57 1.58 -10.33 -1.10
CA GLY A 57 1.24 -10.91 -2.40
C GLY A 57 2.37 -10.80 -3.43
N GLY A 58 3.00 -11.93 -3.74
CA GLY A 58 3.98 -12.03 -4.82
C GLY A 58 5.37 -11.46 -4.52
N ILE A 59 5.65 -11.03 -3.29
CA ILE A 59 6.98 -10.55 -2.88
C ILE A 59 7.82 -11.77 -2.48
N ARG A 60 8.85 -12.11 -3.28
CA ARG A 60 9.69 -13.32 -3.09
C ARG A 60 11.19 -13.05 -3.10
N ASP A 61 11.59 -11.81 -3.32
CA ASP A 61 12.99 -11.38 -3.40
C ASP A 61 13.15 -9.98 -2.76
N LEU A 62 14.41 -9.65 -2.44
CA LEU A 62 14.79 -8.42 -1.76
C LEU A 62 14.54 -7.19 -2.64
N ASP A 63 14.93 -7.26 -3.92
CA ASP A 63 14.72 -6.16 -4.88
C ASP A 63 13.24 -5.73 -4.93
N THR A 64 12.32 -6.68 -4.86
CA THR A 64 10.88 -6.40 -4.90
C THR A 64 10.39 -5.72 -3.63
N ILE A 65 10.82 -6.17 -2.44
CA ILE A 65 10.41 -5.51 -1.20
C ILE A 65 11.04 -4.12 -1.08
N GLU A 66 12.30 -3.94 -1.50
CA GLU A 66 12.98 -2.63 -1.51
C GLU A 66 12.21 -1.60 -2.33
N ARG A 67 11.79 -1.95 -3.56
CA ARG A 67 10.96 -1.05 -4.39
C ARG A 67 9.66 -0.60 -3.71
N TYR A 68 9.09 -1.41 -2.84
CA TYR A 68 7.87 -1.09 -2.12
C TYR A 68 8.11 -0.28 -0.85
N LEU A 69 9.19 -0.56 -0.14
CA LEU A 69 9.64 0.26 0.99
C LEU A 69 9.93 1.70 0.52
N ASP A 70 10.63 1.85 -0.61
CA ASP A 70 10.90 3.15 -1.23
C ASP A 70 9.61 3.88 -1.67
N ALA A 71 8.54 3.13 -1.95
CA ALA A 71 7.24 3.68 -2.31
C ALA A 71 6.40 4.13 -1.09
N GLY A 72 6.84 3.83 0.14
CA GLY A 72 6.17 4.21 1.38
C GLY A 72 5.31 3.10 2.01
N ILE A 73 5.62 1.82 1.75
CA ILE A 73 5.06 0.70 2.52
C ILE A 73 5.76 0.61 3.90
N SER A 74 4.99 0.40 4.97
CA SER A 74 5.48 0.30 6.36
C SER A 74 4.70 -0.71 7.22
#